data_AF-A0A520I2X6-F1
#
_entry.id   AF-A0A520I2X6-F1
#
_cell.length_a   1.000
_cell.length_b   1.000
_cell.length_c   1.000
_cell.angle_alpha   90.00
_cell.angle_beta   90.00
_cell.angle_gamma   90.00
#
_symmetry.space_group_name_H-M   'P 1'
#
loop_
_entity.id
_entity.type
_entity.pdbx_description
1 polymer ?
#
loop_
_entity_poly.entity_id
_entity_poly.type
_entity_poly.pdbx_seq_one_letter_code
_entity_poly.pdbx_strand_id
1 'polypeptide(L)' 'MRRFPALIAAVAALTLAGTAYAHPKMLSANPAANATVAKPAHIELHFSEKLMPAFSKAELIMAAMPG' A
#
# COMPACT_ATOMS: atom_id res chain seq x y z
N MET A 1 41.16 9.14 -23.34
CA MET A 1 40.15 8.13 -23.76
C MET A 1 39.59 7.24 -22.64
N ARG A 2 40.03 7.34 -21.36
CA ARG A 2 39.60 6.47 -20.24
C ARG A 2 38.27 6.86 -19.54
N ARG A 3 37.59 7.93 -19.97
CA ARG A 3 36.31 8.38 -19.35
C ARG A 3 35.05 7.78 -20.00
N PHE A 4 35.16 7.26 -21.22
CA PHE A 4 34.06 6.61 -21.93
C PHE A 4 33.47 5.38 -21.22
N PRO A 5 34.26 4.41 -20.72
CA PRO A 5 33.69 3.24 -20.04
C PRO A 5 32.99 3.62 -18.72
N ALA A 6 33.50 4.63 -18.02
CA ALA A 6 32.87 5.14 -16.79
C ALA A 6 31.50 5.78 -17.06
N LEU A 7 31.35 6.50 -18.18
CA LEU A 7 30.08 7.11 -18.58
C LEU A 7 29.03 6.04 -18.92
N ILE A 8 29.42 4.99 -19.64
CA ILE A 8 28.52 3.88 -20.01
C ILE A 8 28.05 3.13 -18.75
N ALA A 9 28.97 2.86 -17.81
CA ALA A 9 28.62 2.22 -16.54
C ALA A 9 27.65 3.07 -15.71
N ALA A 10 27.82 4.39 -15.69
CA ALA A 10 26.91 5.30 -14.99
C ALA A 10 25.50 5.34 -15.60
N VAL A 11 25.39 5.34 -16.93
CA VAL A 11 24.09 5.28 -17.63
C VAL A 11 23.41 3.94 -17.41
N ALA A 12 24.15 2.83 -17.44
CA ALA A 12 23.62 1.50 -17.13
C ALA A 12 23.14 1.40 -15.66
N ALA A 13 23.81 2.06 -14.71
CA ALA A 13 23.37 2.09 -13.31
C ALA A 13 22.01 2.79 -13.13
N LEU A 14 21.68 3.77 -13.97
CA LEU A 14 20.39 4.48 -13.91
C LEU A 14 19.22 3.60 -14.39
N THR A 15 19.46 2.61 -15.26
CA THR A 15 18.40 1.68 -15.71
C THR A 15 18.08 0.61 -14.66
N LEU A 16 18.94 0.44 -13.66
CA LEU A 16 18.70 -0.42 -12.49
C LEU A 16 17.90 0.26 -11.38
N ALA A 17 17.59 1.57 -11.51
CA ALA A 17 16.75 2.28 -10.58
C ALA A 17 15.28 1.81 -10.73
N GLY A 18 14.87 0.86 -9.88
CA GLY A 18 13.48 0.39 -9.81
C GLY A 18 12.53 1.43 -9.24
N THR A 19 11.23 1.26 -9.49
CA THR A 19 10.19 2.09 -8.89
C THR A 19 10.04 1.76 -7.41
N ALA A 20 10.24 2.76 -6.55
CA ALA A 20 9.87 2.63 -5.14
C ALA A 20 8.34 2.80 -5.03
N TYR A 21 7.61 1.72 -4.74
CA TYR A 21 6.20 1.81 -4.34
C TYR A 21 6.15 2.36 -2.91
N ALA A 22 6.17 3.68 -2.78
CA ALA A 22 6.28 4.36 -1.48
C ALA A 22 4.95 4.45 -0.70
N HIS A 23 3.85 3.87 -1.22
CA HIS A 23 2.53 3.98 -0.63
C HIS A 23 1.93 2.61 -0.30
N PRO A 24 1.50 2.39 0.96
CA PRO A 24 0.77 1.19 1.34
C PRO A 24 -0.52 1.07 0.52
N LYS A 25 -0.69 -0.06 -0.17
CA LYS A 25 -1.95 -0.40 -0.86
C LYS A 25 -2.77 -1.35 0.01
N MET A 26 -4.08 -1.17 0.03
CA MET A 26 -5.00 -2.13 0.64
C MET A 26 -5.09 -3.37 -0.25
N LEU A 27 -4.67 -4.51 0.26
CA LEU A 27 -4.68 -5.79 -0.45
C LEU A 27 -6.03 -6.50 -0.28
N SER A 28 -6.54 -6.51 0.95
CA SER A 28 -7.82 -7.15 1.29
C SER A 28 -8.43 -6.53 2.55
N ALA A 29 -9.73 -6.75 2.71
CA ALA A 29 -10.46 -6.40 3.92
C ALA A 29 -11.31 -7.60 4.36
N ASN A 30 -11.50 -7.74 5.67
CA ASN A 30 -12.46 -8.66 6.26
C ASN A 30 -13.32 -7.89 7.28
N PRO A 31 -14.64 -7.75 7.06
CA PRO A 31 -15.42 -8.22 5.92
C PRO A 31 -14.95 -7.64 4.57
N ALA A 32 -15.16 -8.39 3.49
CA ALA A 32 -14.82 -7.91 2.15
C ALA A 32 -15.66 -6.68 1.78
N ALA A 33 -15.11 -5.81 0.93
CA ALA A 33 -15.83 -4.60 0.50
C ALA A 33 -17.18 -4.98 -0.15
N ASN A 34 -18.25 -4.30 0.25
CA ASN A 34 -19.64 -4.55 -0.18
C ASN A 34 -20.21 -5.92 0.21
N ALA A 35 -19.54 -6.68 1.09
CA ALA A 35 -20.09 -7.94 1.58
C ALA A 35 -21.21 -7.69 2.61
N THR A 36 -22.31 -8.43 2.46
CA THR A 36 -23.32 -8.56 3.51
C THR A 36 -22.91 -9.70 4.43
N VAL A 37 -22.55 -9.36 5.67
CA VAL A 37 -22.19 -10.34 6.68
C VAL A 37 -23.10 -10.20 7.90
N ALA A 38 -23.30 -11.31 8.62
CA ALA A 38 -23.86 -11.25 9.96
C ALA A 38 -22.90 -10.49 10.89
N LYS A 39 -23.47 -9.85 11.93
CA LYS A 39 -22.79 -9.04 12.96
C LYS A 39 -21.29 -9.36 13.13
N PRO A 40 -20.38 -8.60 12.50
CA PRO A 40 -18.94 -8.85 12.60
C PRO A 40 -18.41 -8.38 13.96
N ALA A 41 -17.55 -9.19 14.59
CA ALA A 41 -16.90 -8.82 15.84
C ALA A 41 -15.65 -7.92 15.62
N HIS A 42 -15.02 -8.04 14.45
CA HIS A 42 -13.79 -7.35 14.09
C HIS A 42 -13.82 -6.90 12.63
N ILE A 43 -13.03 -5.86 12.32
CA ILE A 43 -12.74 -5.42 10.96
C ILE A 43 -11.22 -5.46 10.79
N GLU A 44 -10.75 -6.18 9.78
CA GLU A 44 -9.34 -6.30 9.45
C GLU A 44 -9.06 -5.70 8.08
N LEU A 45 -8.03 -4.86 8.00
CA LEU A 45 -7.54 -4.26 6.76
C LEU A 45 -6.10 -4.70 6.56
N HIS A 46 -5.84 -5.42 5.47
CA HIS A 46 -4.54 -5.97 5.15
C HIS A 46 -3.86 -5.12 4.09
N PHE A 47 -2.66 -4.64 4.39
CA PHE A 47 -1.90 -3.75 3.51
C PHE A 47 -0.67 -4.48 2.96
N SER A 48 -0.13 -3.99 1.85
CA SER A 48 1.08 -4.56 1.24
C SER A 48 2.33 -4.46 2.10
N GLU A 49 2.30 -3.59 3.12
CA GLU A 49 3.45 -3.20 3.92
C GLU A 49 3.02 -2.92 5.35
N LYS A 50 3.99 -2.93 6.27
CA LYS A 50 3.75 -2.57 7.67
C LYS A 50 3.47 -1.08 7.78
N LEU A 51 2.28 -0.75 8.29
CA LEU A 51 1.91 0.63 8.58
C LEU A 51 2.65 1.16 9.81
N MET A 52 2.85 2.48 9.84
CA MET A 52 3.38 3.20 10.98
C MET A 52 2.20 3.72 11.83
N PRO A 53 1.91 3.15 13.01
CA PRO A 53 0.64 3.40 13.70
C PRO A 53 0.42 4.86 14.09
N ALA A 54 1.48 5.58 14.48
CA ALA A 54 1.40 6.99 14.86
C ALA A 54 0.85 7.91 13.75
N PHE A 55 0.94 7.48 12.48
CA PHE A 55 0.52 8.25 11.32
C PHE A 55 -0.60 7.57 10.52
N SER A 56 -1.17 6.48 11.05
CA SER A 56 -2.25 5.74 10.41
C SER A 56 -3.54 5.89 11.21
N LYS A 57 -4.67 6.10 10.53
CA LYS A 57 -6.00 6.20 11.16
C LYS A 57 -7.01 5.36 10.40
N ALA A 58 -7.96 4.78 11.12
CA ALA A 58 -9.13 4.11 10.57
C ALA A 58 -10.37 4.62 11.30
N GLU A 59 -11.46 4.79 10.57
CA GLU A 59 -12.73 5.29 11.09
C GLU A 59 -13.86 4.34 10.66
N LEU A 60 -14.77 4.07 11.58
CA LEU A 60 -15.96 3.25 11.32
C LEU A 60 -17.20 4.14 11.44
N ILE A 61 -17.92 4.30 10.32
CA ILE A 61 -19.16 5.06 10.25
C ILE A 61 -20.33 4.14 9.88
N MET A 62 -21.48 4.31 10.53
CA MET A 62 -22.73 3.69 10.09
C MET A 62 -23.36 4.56 9.01
N ALA A 63 -23.07 4.26 7.75
CA ALA A 63 -23.49 5.06 6.60
C ALA A 63 -24.99 5.00 6.28
N ALA A 64 -25.69 3.93 6.70
CA ALA A 64 -27.13 3.78 6.55
C ALA A 64 -27.70 3.10 7.80
N MET A 65 -28.39 3.87 8.64
CA MET A 65 -29.31 3.30 9.63
C MET A 65 -30.70 3.22 9.00
N PRO A 66 -31.33 2.04 8.91
CA PRO A 66 -32.79 2.00 8.75
C PRO A 66 -33.39 2.55 10.04
N GLY A 67 -34.07 3.70 9.93
CA GLY A 67 -34.92 4.26 10.99
C GLY A 67 -36.19 3.45 11.14
#